data_AF-A0A0F9UJM0-F1
#
_entry.id   AF-A0A0F9UJM0-F1
#
_cell.length_a   1.000
_cell.length_b   1.000
_cell.length_c   1.000
_cell.angle_alpha   90.00
_cell.angle_beta   90.00
_cell.angle_gamma   90.00
#
_symmetry.space_group_name_H-M   'P 1'
#
loop_
_entity.id
_entity.type
_entity.pdbx_description
1 polymer ?
#
loop_
_entity_poly.entity_id
_entity_poly.type
_entity_poly.pdbx_seq_one_letter_code
_entity_poly.pdbx_strand_id
1 'polypeptide(L)' 'MVFKADEAMIDKMSEGDTIEFIASDVDGELTLTDVK' A
#
# COMPACT_ATOMS: atom_id res chain seq x y z
N MET A 1 8.15 -2.98 8.43
CA MET A 1 8.40 -2.40 7.10
C MET A 1 7.26 -1.43 6.85
N VAL A 2 7.54 -0.18 6.47
CA VAL A 2 6.51 0.86 6.32
C VAL A 2 6.37 1.15 4.83
N PHE A 3 5.13 1.16 4.33
CA PHE A 3 4.82 1.47 2.94
C PHE A 3 3.87 2.65 2.92
N LYS A 4 4.08 3.59 1.99
CA LYS A 4 3.11 4.67 1.75
C LYS A 4 2.01 4.15 0.85
N ALA A 5 0.77 4.52 1.12
CA ALA A 5 -0.38 4.26 0.25
C ALA A 5 -1.20 5.54 0.12
N ASP A 6 -1.88 5.68 -1.01
CA ASP A 6 -2.88 6.72 -1.20
C ASP A 6 -4.06 6.53 -0.24
N GLU A 7 -4.67 7.63 0.21
CA GLU A 7 -5.82 7.61 1.13
C GLU A 7 -6.97 6.74 0.61
N ALA A 8 -7.20 6.74 -0.71
CA ALA A 8 -8.24 5.92 -1.34
C ALA A 8 -7.96 4.40 -1.30
N MET A 9 -6.69 4.00 -1.15
CA MET A 9 -6.33 2.58 -0.93
C MET A 9 -6.50 2.22 0.55
N ILE A 10 -6.10 3.13 1.45
CA ILE A 10 -6.23 2.93 2.90
C ILE A 10 -7.71 2.80 3.29
N ASP A 11 -8.60 3.61 2.71
CA ASP A 11 -10.05 3.55 2.96
C ASP A 11 -10.69 2.20 2.56
N LYS A 12 -10.03 1.44 1.69
CA LYS A 12 -10.50 0.12 1.26
C LYS A 12 -9.90 -1.02 2.08
N MET A 13 -8.96 -0.74 2.97
CA MET A 13 -8.30 -1.72 3.82
C MET A 13 -8.89 -1.71 5.22
N SER A 14 -9.15 -2.89 5.77
CA SER A 14 -9.48 -3.05 7.18
C SER A 14 -8.32 -3.70 7.93
N GLU A 15 -8.19 -3.37 9.21
CA GLU A 15 -7.19 -3.98 10.06
C GLU A 15 -7.46 -5.50 10.19
N GLY A 16 -6.47 -6.32 9.85
CA GLY A 16 -6.60 -7.78 9.83
C GLY A 16 -6.85 -8.38 8.45
N ASP A 17 -7.02 -7.56 7.40
CA ASP A 17 -7.15 -8.05 6.03
C ASP A 17 -5.84 -8.65 5.51
N THR A 18 -5.98 -9.75 4.77
CA THR A 18 -4.89 -10.30 3.96
C THR A 18 -5.02 -9.73 2.56
N ILE A 19 -4.09 -8.88 2.19
CA ILE A 19 -4.06 -8.17 0.90
C ILE A 19 -2.81 -8.58 0.11
N GLU A 20 -2.94 -8.66 -1.21
CA GLU A 20 -1.80 -8.79 -2.11
C GLU A 20 -1.51 -7.42 -2.70
N PHE A 21 -0.33 -6.88 -2.42
CA PHE A 21 0.02 -5.53 -2.87
C PHE A 21 1.29 -5.51 -3.71
N ILE A 22 1.35 -4.54 -4.61
CA ILE A 22 2.54 -4.21 -5.40
C ILE A 22 3.09 -2.90 -4.84
N ALA A 23 4.35 -2.92 -4.41
CA ALA A 23 5.07 -1.74 -3.98
C ALA A 23 6.25 -1.46 -4.90
N SER A 24 6.48 -0.18 -5.20
CA SER A 24 7.60 0.32 -5.98
C SER A 24 8.39 1.34 -5.17
N ASP A 25 9.70 1.43 -5.43
CA ASP A 25 10.51 2.52 -4.88
C ASP A 25 10.22 3.80 -5.66
N VAL A 26 9.68 4.79 -4.97
CA VAL A 26 9.41 6.12 -5.51
C VAL A 26 10.14 7.11 -4.61
N ASP A 27 11.12 7.81 -5.18
CA ASP A 27 11.96 8.79 -4.47
C ASP A 27 12.67 8.23 -3.22
N GLY A 28 13.03 6.93 -3.24
CA GLY A 28 13.69 6.25 -2.12
C GLY A 28 12.73 5.76 -1.02
N GLU A 29 11.42 5.82 -1.27
CA GLU A 29 10.39 5.35 -0.37
C GLU A 29 9.55 4.25 -1.04
N LEU A 30 9.33 3.16 -0.29
CA LEU A 30 8.48 2.06 -0.75
C LEU A 30 7.01 2.50 -0.73
N THR A 31 6.44 2.69 -1.91
CA THR A 31 5.08 3.17 -2.11
C THR A 31 4.23 2.09 -2.77
N LEU A 32 3.05 1.86 -2.21
CA LEU A 32 2.02 0.96 -2.72
C LEU A 32 1.47 1.55 -4.02
N THR A 33 1.66 0.82 -5.12
CA THR A 33 1.16 1.21 -6.43
C THR A 33 -0.11 0.45 -6.82
N ASP A 34 -0.32 -0.74 -6.24
CA ASP A 34 -1.52 -1.54 -6.48
C ASP A 34 -1.85 -2.41 -5.28
N VAL A 35 -3.14 -2.68 -5.08
CA VAL A 35 -3.67 -3.50 -3.98
C VAL A 35 -4.79 -4.37 -4.55
N LYS A 36 -4.69 -5.68 -4.37
CA LYS A 36 -5.68 -6.69 -4.74
C LYS A 36 -6.28 -7.37 -3.52
#